data_AF-A0A9Q1HLP9-F1
#
_entry.id   AF-A0A9Q1HLP9-F1
#
_cell.length_a   1.000
_cell.length_b   1.000
_cell.length_c   1.000
_cell.angle_alpha   90.00
_cell.angle_beta   90.00
_cell.angle_gamma   90.00
#
_symmetry.space_group_name_H-M   'P 1'
#
loop_
_entity.id
_entity.type
_entity.pdbx_description
1 polymer ?
#
loop_
_entity_poly.entity_id
_entity_poly.type
_entity_poly.pdbx_seq_one_letter_code
_entity_poly.pdbx_strand_id
1 'polypeptide(L)'
;MKHASYLVGQELVKCQARQADYFNSKSRFQPYNIGDLVWIDDPAKQRDKLAARWNGPFRVSRVMNNGTTYQLQDLSNLNKPAKILHYNRLKPFCSPYNLGEGDGNVNIPMQVQVPRLNLQMEIPEDQSEPQAPTTNVSKDNKVTRLGRKVKLPSYLNDYELDI
;
A
#
# COMPACT_ATOMS: atom_id res chain seq x y z
N MET A 1 23.59 -4.20 -39.98
CA MET A 1 23.42 -3.95 -38.53
C MET A 1 23.07 -2.51 -38.15
N LYS A 2 23.50 -1.48 -38.91
CA LYS A 2 23.24 -0.06 -38.57
C LYS A 2 21.74 0.33 -38.57
N HIS A 3 20.95 -0.23 -39.48
CA HIS A 3 19.52 0.08 -39.61
C HIS A 3 18.68 -0.35 -38.39
N ALA A 4 18.98 -1.51 -37.80
CA ALA A 4 18.29 -1.98 -36.60
C ALA A 4 18.61 -1.11 -35.37
N SER A 5 19.87 -0.69 -35.21
CA SER A 5 20.29 0.20 -34.12
C SER A 5 19.54 1.54 -34.16
N TYR A 6 19.38 2.11 -35.36
CA TYR A 6 18.63 3.34 -35.56
C TYR A 6 17.17 3.23 -35.13
N LEU A 7 16.48 2.16 -35.53
CA LEU A 7 15.08 1.92 -35.13
C LEU A 7 14.93 1.77 -33.62
N VAL A 8 15.87 1.07 -32.98
CA VAL A 8 15.90 0.92 -31.51
C VAL A 8 16.11 2.28 -30.84
N GLY A 9 17.01 3.11 -31.34
CA GLY A 9 17.24 4.46 -30.83
C GLY A 9 15.99 5.34 -30.92
N GLN A 10 15.28 5.30 -32.06
CA GLN A 10 14.03 6.04 -32.23
C GLN A 10 12.93 5.61 -31.25
N GLU A 11 12.72 4.30 -31.08
CA GLU A 11 11.72 3.79 -30.14
C GLU A 11 12.08 4.08 -28.69
N LEU A 12 13.38 4.10 -28.34
CA LEU A 12 13.85 4.47 -27.02
C LEU A 12 13.52 5.94 -26.70
N VAL A 13 13.77 6.86 -27.63
CA VAL A 13 13.40 8.28 -27.46
C VAL A 13 11.90 8.44 -27.28
N LYS A 14 11.08 7.75 -28.09
CA LYS A 14 9.62 7.78 -27.94
C LYS A 14 9.17 7.21 -26.59
N CYS A 15 9.76 6.11 -26.14
CA CYS A 15 9.48 5.51 -24.84
C CYS A 15 9.85 6.46 -23.69
N GLN A 16 11.00 7.14 -23.77
CA GLN A 16 11.43 8.12 -22.78
C GLN A 16 10.50 9.32 -22.73
N ALA A 17 10.12 9.87 -23.90
CA ALA A 17 9.16 10.97 -23.97
C ALA A 17 7.82 10.60 -23.33
N ARG A 18 7.26 9.43 -23.68
CA ARG A 18 6.03 8.92 -23.04
C ARG A 18 6.18 8.74 -21.54
N GLN A 19 7.31 8.20 -21.07
CA GLN A 19 7.55 8.04 -19.65
C GLN A 19 7.63 9.39 -18.92
N ALA A 20 8.28 10.37 -19.54
CA ALA A 20 8.32 11.74 -19.02
C ALA A 20 6.92 12.36 -19.00
N ASP A 21 6.11 12.17 -20.04
CA ASP A 21 4.72 12.65 -20.09
C ASP A 21 3.86 12.01 -19.00
N TYR A 22 3.99 10.70 -18.77
CA TYR A 22 3.28 10.02 -17.68
C TYR A 22 3.73 10.49 -16.29
N PHE A 23 5.00 10.85 -16.13
CA PHE A 23 5.50 11.41 -14.88
C PHE A 23 5.04 12.87 -14.68
N ASN A 24 5.14 13.66 -15.74
CA ASN A 24 4.84 15.10 -15.76
C ASN A 24 3.35 15.41 -15.80
N SER A 25 2.52 14.49 -16.31
CA SER A 25 1.07 14.48 -16.09
C SER A 25 0.84 14.23 -14.60
N LYS A 26 1.03 15.30 -13.83
CA LYS A 26 0.87 15.33 -12.40
C LYS A 26 -0.47 14.69 -12.06
N SER A 27 -0.34 13.54 -11.42
CA SER A 27 -1.30 12.89 -10.54
C SER A 27 -2.28 13.91 -9.98
N ARG A 28 -3.56 13.52 -9.94
CA ARG A 28 -4.61 14.19 -9.17
C ARG A 28 -4.25 14.13 -7.68
N PHE A 29 -3.24 14.90 -7.29
CA PHE A 29 -2.79 15.05 -5.92
C PHE A 29 -3.81 15.95 -5.25
N GLN A 30 -4.76 15.31 -4.58
CA GLN A 30 -5.74 15.97 -3.74
C GLN A 30 -5.32 15.71 -2.30
N PRO A 31 -4.68 16.66 -1.61
CA PRO A 31 -4.25 16.45 -0.25
C PRO A 31 -5.46 16.16 0.66
N TYR A 32 -5.25 15.27 1.63
CA TYR A 32 -6.26 14.98 2.65
C TYR A 32 -6.16 16.00 3.79
N ASN A 33 -7.30 16.29 4.40
CA ASN A 33 -7.38 17.17 5.56
C ASN A 33 -7.40 16.35 6.86
N ILE A 34 -7.08 17.02 7.97
CA ILE A 34 -7.23 16.41 9.30
C ILE A 34 -8.72 16.15 9.54
N GLY A 35 -9.03 14.93 9.95
CA GLY A 35 -10.40 14.48 10.15
C GLY A 35 -10.94 13.59 9.03
N ASP A 36 -10.34 13.63 7.84
CA ASP A 36 -10.77 12.80 6.72
C ASP A 36 -10.64 11.31 7.05
N LEU A 37 -11.60 10.53 6.55
CA LEU A 37 -11.58 9.09 6.63
C LEU A 37 -10.92 8.52 5.37
N VAL A 38 -9.95 7.63 5.57
CA VAL A 38 -9.17 7.03 4.49
C VAL A 38 -8.96 5.54 4.70
N TRP A 39 -8.88 4.79 3.60
CA TRP A 39 -8.46 3.40 3.60
C TRP A 39 -6.94 3.31 3.45
N ILE A 40 -6.34 2.32 4.10
CA ILE A 40 -4.89 2.12 4.15
C ILE A 40 -4.45 0.83 3.43
N ASP A 41 -3.39 0.92 2.63
CA ASP A 41 -2.63 -0.23 2.11
C ASP A 41 -1.40 -0.54 3.01
N ASP A 42 -1.59 -1.47 3.94
CA ASP A 42 -0.55 -1.95 4.85
C ASP A 42 0.40 -2.92 4.12
N PRO A 43 1.70 -2.58 3.93
CA PRO A 43 2.65 -3.44 3.22
C PRO A 43 2.88 -4.78 3.94
N ALA A 44 2.75 -4.79 5.26
CA ALA A 44 2.93 -5.98 6.08
C ALA A 44 1.91 -7.09 5.76
N LYS A 45 0.70 -6.72 5.34
CA LYS A 45 -0.39 -7.66 5.02
C LYS A 45 -0.45 -8.06 3.55
N GLN A 46 0.46 -7.57 2.71
CA GLN A 46 0.41 -7.84 1.26
C GLN A 46 0.66 -9.30 0.88
N ARG A 47 1.26 -10.10 1.77
CA ARG A 47 1.55 -11.51 1.52
C ARG A 47 0.41 -12.43 1.91
N ASP A 48 -0.58 -11.92 2.62
CA ASP A 48 -1.73 -12.70 3.06
C ASP A 48 -2.65 -12.94 1.87
N LYS A 49 -2.70 -14.18 1.40
CA LYS A 49 -3.56 -14.57 0.28
C LYS A 49 -5.02 -14.38 0.67
N LEU A 50 -5.82 -13.85 -0.26
CA LEU A 50 -7.25 -13.56 -0.09
C LEU A 50 -7.60 -12.50 0.97
N ALA A 51 -6.60 -11.89 1.63
CA ALA A 51 -6.85 -10.77 2.54
C ALA A 51 -7.22 -9.50 1.77
N ALA A 52 -8.09 -8.67 2.36
CA ALA A 52 -8.39 -7.36 1.82
C ALA A 52 -7.13 -6.48 1.80
N ARG A 53 -6.75 -6.00 0.62
CA ARG A 53 -5.57 -5.13 0.45
C ARG A 53 -5.73 -3.79 1.17
N TRP A 54 -6.93 -3.23 1.11
CA TRP A 54 -7.26 -1.95 1.72
C TRP A 54 -7.97 -2.19 3.04
N ASN A 55 -7.41 -1.65 4.12
CA ASN A 55 -7.90 -1.84 5.47
C ASN A 55 -8.57 -0.57 5.95
N GLY A 56 -9.78 -0.73 6.51
CA GLY A 56 -10.51 0.14 7.44
C GLY A 56 -10.64 1.64 7.10
N PRO A 57 -11.67 2.33 7.62
CA PRO A 57 -11.60 3.77 7.74
C PRO A 57 -10.63 4.14 8.86
N PHE A 58 -9.53 4.78 8.50
CA PHE A 58 -8.63 5.46 9.43
C PHE A 58 -8.87 6.95 9.36
N ARG A 59 -8.76 7.63 10.50
CA ARG A 59 -8.88 9.09 10.56
C ARG A 59 -7.51 9.73 10.39
N VAL A 60 -7.41 10.71 9.51
CA VAL A 60 -6.22 11.56 9.40
C VAL A 60 -6.09 12.41 10.65
N SER A 61 -5.04 12.19 11.44
CA SER A 61 -4.78 12.96 12.66
C SER A 61 -3.79 14.10 12.41
N ARG A 62 -2.83 13.92 11.49
CA ARG A 62 -1.84 14.95 11.14
C ARG A 62 -1.41 14.83 9.68
N VAL A 63 -1.21 15.97 9.03
CA VAL A 63 -0.61 16.09 7.70
C VAL A 63 0.85 16.51 7.84
N MET A 64 1.75 15.84 7.13
CA MET A 64 3.19 16.10 7.16
C MET A 64 3.71 16.31 5.74
N ASN A 65 4.87 16.97 5.61
CA ASN A 65 5.61 17.11 4.35
C ASN A 65 4.71 17.60 3.19
N ASN A 66 3.96 18.67 3.42
CA ASN A 66 3.04 19.28 2.46
C ASN A 66 2.03 18.29 1.85
N GLY A 67 1.56 17.31 2.62
CA GLY A 67 0.59 16.31 2.17
C GLY A 67 1.21 15.08 1.50
N THR A 68 2.52 14.88 1.61
CA THR A 68 3.19 13.67 1.11
C THR A 68 3.03 12.50 2.08
N THR A 69 3.04 12.79 3.39
CA THR A 69 2.91 11.79 4.45
C THR A 69 1.84 12.20 5.45
N TYR A 70 1.12 11.20 5.98
CA TYR A 70 -0.01 11.40 6.89
C TYR A 70 0.15 10.50 8.10
N GLN A 71 -0.24 11.03 9.25
CA GLN A 71 -0.41 10.29 10.48
C GLN A 71 -1.88 9.91 10.60
N LEU A 72 -2.13 8.64 10.90
CA LEU A 72 -3.44 8.01 10.82
C LEU A 72 -3.76 7.33 12.14
N GLN A 73 -4.96 7.59 12.65
CA GLN A 73 -5.48 7.00 13.87
C GLN A 73 -6.53 5.95 13.54
N ASP A 74 -6.42 4.79 14.18
CA ASP A 74 -7.43 3.73 14.10
C ASP A 74 -8.66 4.16 14.92
N LEU A 75 -9.83 4.18 14.28
CA LEU A 75 -11.10 4.50 14.94
C LEU A 75 -11.58 3.35 15.83
N SER A 76 -11.24 2.10 15.48
CA SER A 76 -11.68 0.92 16.23
C SER A 76 -10.82 0.68 17.47
N ASN A 77 -9.56 1.11 17.45
CA ASN A 77 -8.61 0.86 18.53
C ASN A 77 -7.77 2.10 18.82
N LEU A 78 -8.31 3.02 19.62
CA LEU A 78 -7.65 4.29 19.91
C LEU A 78 -6.33 4.14 20.68
N ASN A 79 -6.15 3.01 21.38
CA ASN A 79 -4.93 2.69 22.11
C ASN A 79 -3.75 2.28 21.22
N LYS A 80 -4.00 1.98 19.93
CA LYS A 80 -2.93 1.60 19.02
C LYS A 80 -2.13 2.84 18.60
N PRO A 81 -0.81 2.72 18.44
CA PRO A 81 0.01 3.82 17.96
C PRO A 81 -0.45 4.24 16.56
N ALA A 82 -0.44 5.55 16.33
CA ALA A 82 -0.78 6.10 15.04
C ALA A 82 0.19 5.62 13.96
N LYS A 83 -0.33 5.35 12.76
CA LYS A 83 0.46 4.91 11.61
C LYS A 83 0.90 6.10 10.79
N ILE A 84 2.12 6.08 10.27
CA ILE A 84 2.64 7.10 9.36
C ILE A 84 2.77 6.48 7.97
N LEU A 85 2.07 7.04 6.98
CA LEU A 85 2.03 6.50 5.62
C LEU A 85 2.13 7.60 4.57
N HIS A 86 2.60 7.21 3.38
CA HIS A 86 2.67 8.06 2.20
C HIS A 86 1.30 8.19 1.51
N TYR A 87 1.04 9.33 0.87
CA TYR A 87 -0.19 9.64 0.10
C TYR A 87 -0.65 8.48 -0.80
N ASN A 88 0.26 7.90 -1.59
CA ASN A 88 -0.03 6.78 -2.51
C ASN A 88 -0.59 5.50 -1.85
N ARG A 89 -0.52 5.37 -0.53
CA ARG A 89 -1.06 4.23 0.24
C ARG A 89 -2.41 4.53 0.87
N LEU A 90 -2.98 5.69 0.56
CA LEU A 90 -4.26 6.16 1.08
C LEU A 90 -5.28 6.20 -0.05
N LYS A 91 -6.50 5.84 0.29
CA LYS A 91 -7.67 6.07 -0.57
C LYS A 91 -8.74 6.80 0.23
N PRO A 92 -9.49 7.72 -0.39
CA PRO A 92 -10.62 8.35 0.27
C PRO A 92 -11.65 7.29 0.68
N PHE A 93 -12.18 7.40 1.90
CA PHE A 93 -13.29 6.59 2.35
C PHE A 93 -14.60 7.19 1.84
N CYS A 94 -15.27 6.50 0.91
CA CYS A 94 -16.63 6.84 0.52
C CYS A 94 -17.60 6.01 1.35
N SER A 95 -18.29 6.65 2.31
CA SER A 95 -19.41 6.01 3.00
C SER A 95 -20.59 5.87 2.04
N PRO A 96 -21.23 4.69 1.93
CA PRO A 96 -22.51 4.58 1.23
C PRO A 96 -23.65 5.27 2.00
N TYR A 97 -23.43 5.56 3.28
CA TYR A 97 -24.34 6.33 4.13
C TYR A 97 -23.88 7.78 4.12
N ASN A 98 -24.67 8.67 3.52
CA ASN A 98 -24.47 10.12 3.62
C ASN A 98 -24.64 10.54 5.09
N LEU A 99 -23.55 10.50 5.85
CA LEU A 99 -23.44 11.16 7.16
C LEU A 99 -23.30 12.65 6.87
N GLY A 100 -24.43 13.31 6.62
CA GLY A 100 -24.49 14.77 6.52
C GLY A 100 -23.84 15.39 7.74
N GLU A 101 -23.04 16.43 7.53
CA GLU A 101 -22.38 17.20 8.57
C GLU A 101 -23.42 17.66 9.60
N GLY A 102 -23.34 17.09 10.79
CA GLY A 102 -24.23 17.39 11.92
C GLY A 102 -23.48 17.09 13.21
N ASP A 103 -22.83 18.12 13.73
CA ASP A 103 -22.44 18.35 15.12
C ASP A 103 -22.23 17.11 16.01
N GLY A 104 -20.98 16.68 16.12
CA GLY A 104 -20.36 16.28 17.39
C GLY A 104 -20.81 15.00 18.09
N ASN A 105 -21.80 14.24 17.62
CA ASN A 105 -22.20 13.00 18.30
C ASN A 105 -22.61 11.90 17.30
N VAL A 106 -21.62 11.17 16.77
CA VAL A 106 -21.86 10.08 15.83
C VAL A 106 -22.09 8.79 16.62
N ASN A 107 -23.36 8.46 16.88
CA ASN A 107 -23.78 7.11 17.19
C ASN A 107 -23.63 6.27 15.92
N ILE A 108 -22.52 5.53 15.82
CA ILE A 108 -22.37 4.52 14.77
C ILE A 108 -23.28 3.36 15.19
N PRO A 109 -24.30 2.95 14.39
CA PRO A 109 -25.00 1.71 14.66
C PRO A 109 -24.02 0.56 14.39
N MET A 110 -23.33 0.16 15.45
CA MET A 110 -22.49 -1.03 15.49
C MET A 110 -23.41 -2.25 15.46
N GLN A 111 -24.00 -2.57 14.31
CA GLN A 111 -24.53 -3.90 13.98
C GLN A 111 -25.11 -3.90 12.55
N VAL A 112 -24.30 -4.36 11.58
CA VAL A 112 -24.88 -5.03 10.43
C VAL A 112 -25.33 -6.40 10.94
N GLN A 113 -26.63 -6.57 11.17
CA GLN A 113 -27.21 -7.87 11.50
C GLN A 113 -27.04 -8.80 10.30
N VAL A 114 -25.93 -9.54 10.25
CA VAL A 114 -25.80 -10.69 9.36
C VAL A 114 -26.75 -11.77 9.88
N PRO A 115 -27.67 -12.32 9.06
CA PRO A 115 -28.50 -13.44 9.49
C PRO A 115 -27.57 -14.63 9.73
N ARG A 116 -27.35 -14.96 11.00
CA ARG A 116 -26.55 -16.10 11.42
C ARG A 116 -27.36 -17.36 11.11
N LEU A 117 -27.01 -18.08 10.04
CA LEU A 117 -27.50 -19.44 9.82
C LEU A 117 -27.00 -20.29 10.98
N ASN A 118 -27.93 -20.69 11.85
CA ASN A 118 -27.66 -21.43 13.06
C ASN A 118 -27.50 -22.91 12.71
N LEU A 119 -26.27 -23.36 12.46
CA LEU A 119 -25.94 -24.79 12.41
C LEU A 119 -25.29 -25.17 13.75
N GLN A 120 -26.12 -25.59 14.70
CA GLN A 120 -25.68 -26.14 15.97
C GLN A 120 -25.27 -27.60 15.72
N MET A 121 -23.96 -27.88 15.74
CA MET A 121 -23.46 -29.23 16.03
C MET A 121 -22.48 -29.09 17.19
N GLU A 122 -22.90 -29.61 18.33
CA GLU A 122 -22.10 -29.70 19.55
C GLU A 122 -21.03 -30.79 19.36
N ILE A 123 -19.77 -30.41 19.50
CA ILE A 123 -18.64 -31.34 19.62
C ILE A 123 -18.12 -31.18 21.06
N PRO A 124 -18.17 -32.22 21.91
CA PRO A 124 -17.68 -32.15 23.29
C PRO A 124 -16.17 -31.93 23.36
N GLU A 125 -15.75 -31.12 24.33
CA GLU A 125 -14.35 -30.88 24.68
C GLU A 125 -13.69 -32.15 25.22
N ASP A 126 -12.52 -32.50 24.69
CA ASP A 126 -11.60 -33.48 25.30
C ASP A 126 -10.27 -32.79 25.61
N GLN A 127 -9.83 -32.94 26.87
CA GLN A 127 -8.63 -32.34 27.42
C GLN A 127 -7.45 -33.29 27.27
N SER A 128 -6.46 -32.89 26.48
CA SER A 128 -5.08 -33.33 26.68
C SER A 128 -4.08 -32.35 26.06
N GLU A 129 -3.24 -31.77 26.91
CA GLU A 129 -2.02 -31.03 26.56
C GLU A 129 -0.95 -32.03 26.08
N PRO A 130 -0.12 -31.69 25.07
CA PRO A 130 1.31 -31.77 25.36
C PRO A 130 2.20 -30.72 24.65
N GLN A 131 3.09 -30.18 25.49
CA GLN A 131 4.44 -29.62 25.33
C GLN A 131 5.12 -29.52 23.94
N ALA A 132 5.87 -28.42 23.80
CA ALA A 132 6.68 -27.99 22.66
C ALA A 132 7.95 -28.83 22.40
N PRO A 133 8.47 -28.81 21.16
CA PRO A 133 9.90 -28.96 20.92
C PRO A 133 10.52 -27.70 20.30
N THR A 134 11.63 -27.29 20.93
CA THR A 134 12.59 -26.32 20.43
C THR A 134 13.32 -26.86 19.19
N THR A 135 13.57 -26.02 18.19
CA THR A 135 14.64 -26.29 17.21
C THR A 135 15.31 -25.00 16.78
N ASN A 136 16.61 -24.93 17.08
CA ASN A 136 17.56 -23.91 16.66
C ASN A 136 17.77 -24.01 15.15
N VAL A 137 17.73 -22.87 14.43
CA VAL A 137 18.31 -22.77 13.08
C VAL A 137 19.05 -21.44 12.91
N SER A 138 20.34 -21.59 12.68
CA SER A 138 21.35 -20.58 12.33
C SER A 138 20.88 -19.61 11.24
N LYS A 139 21.23 -18.32 11.37
CA LYS A 139 21.01 -17.29 10.35
C LYS A 139 22.31 -16.53 10.04
N ASP A 140 23.30 -17.25 9.55
CA ASP A 140 24.22 -16.67 8.58
C ASP A 140 23.75 -17.08 7.19
N ASN A 141 23.35 -16.09 6.37
CA ASN A 141 23.56 -16.03 4.92
C ASN A 141 22.79 -14.85 4.31
N LYS A 142 23.49 -13.73 4.11
CA LYS A 142 23.08 -12.70 3.14
C LYS A 142 23.33 -13.25 1.73
N VAL A 143 22.29 -13.66 1.03
CA VAL A 143 22.36 -13.92 -0.42
C VAL A 143 21.23 -13.17 -1.11
N THR A 144 21.60 -12.11 -1.84
CA THR A 144 20.69 -11.45 -2.80
C THR A 144 20.57 -12.31 -4.05
N ARG A 145 19.33 -12.52 -4.49
CA ARG A 145 18.90 -13.60 -5.41
C ARG A 145 19.45 -13.56 -6.84
N LEU A 146 20.28 -12.60 -7.23
CA LEU A 146 20.72 -12.51 -8.64
C LEU A 146 22.16 -12.07 -8.91
N GLY A 147 23.02 -11.76 -7.93
CA GLY A 147 24.48 -11.64 -8.13
C GLY A 147 25.01 -10.84 -9.33
N ARG A 148 24.19 -10.00 -9.99
CA ARG A 148 24.56 -9.32 -11.23
C ARG A 148 25.07 -7.92 -10.89
N LYS A 149 26.33 -7.67 -11.24
CA LYS A 149 26.86 -6.31 -11.38
C LYS A 149 26.02 -5.61 -12.45
N VAL A 150 25.32 -4.54 -12.08
CA VAL A 150 24.60 -3.69 -13.04
C VAL A 150 25.63 -2.90 -13.83
N LYS A 151 25.86 -3.27 -15.09
CA LYS A 151 26.64 -2.45 -16.02
C LYS A 151 25.74 -1.31 -16.50
N LEU A 152 26.19 -0.07 -16.32
CA LEU A 152 25.48 1.11 -16.83
C LEU A 152 25.38 0.98 -18.37
N PRO A 153 24.23 1.35 -18.96
CA PRO A 153 24.05 1.19 -20.39
C PRO A 153 24.92 2.19 -21.17
N SER A 154 25.56 1.70 -22.23
CA SER A 154 26.66 2.37 -22.95
C SER A 154 26.22 3.48 -23.91
N TYR A 155 24.93 3.72 -24.08
CA TYR A 155 24.41 4.66 -25.09
C TYR A 155 24.63 6.14 -24.75
N LEU A 156 25.18 6.48 -23.58
CA LEU A 156 25.46 7.87 -23.22
C LEU A 156 26.74 8.44 -23.89
N ASN A 157 27.59 7.57 -24.44
CA ASN A 157 28.88 7.99 -25.01
C ASN A 157 28.83 8.23 -26.53
N ASP A 158 27.72 7.90 -27.19
CA ASP A 158 27.65 7.90 -28.67
C ASP A 158 26.92 9.13 -29.23
N TYR A 159 26.58 10.10 -28.38
CA TYR A 159 25.95 11.37 -28.78
C TYR A 159 26.91 12.56 -28.58
N GLU A 160 28.13 12.48 -29.13
CA GLU A 160 28.84 13.71 -29.46
C GLU A 160 28.16 14.29 -30.70
N LEU A 161 27.50 15.45 -30.52
CA LEU A 161 26.98 16.26 -31.61
C LEU A 161 28.18 16.90 -32.30
N ASP A 162 28.47 16.47 -33.52
CA ASP A 162 29.39 17.18 -34.42
C ASP A 162 28.80 18.58 -34.70
N ILE A 163 29.41 19.61 -34.11
CA ILE A 163 29.14 21.04 -34.36
C ILE A 163 29.88 21.48 -35.62
#